data_AF-A0A941WMT8-F1
#
_entry.id   AF-A0A941WMT8-F1
#
_cell.length_a   1.000
_cell.length_b   1.000
_cell.length_c   1.000
_cell.angle_alpha   90.00
_cell.angle_beta   90.00
_cell.angle_gamma   90.00
#
_symmetry.space_group_name_H-M   'P 1'
#
loop_
_entity.id
_entity.type
_entity.pdbx_description
1 polymer ?
#
loop_
_entity_poly.entity_id
_entity_poly.type
_entity_poly.pdbx_seq_one_letter_code
_entity_poly.pdbx_strand_id
1 'polypeptide(L)'
;MKSKLTYMIISVLAVFSLAGCGDDSTEGMTFITYYPELTLENSADGGTTLYCAKGGTFTDPGYTAILNGEDVTDQVQVDSNVNMDKSGIYTVA
;
A
#
# COMPACT_ATOMS: atom_id res chain seq x y z
N MET A 1 -52.89 -30.84 -28.13
CA MET A 1 -52.34 -30.75 -26.76
C MET A 1 -50.82 -30.64 -26.74
N LYS A 2 -50.09 -31.43 -27.55
CA LYS A 2 -48.61 -31.40 -27.63
C LYS A 2 -48.04 -30.03 -28.02
N SER A 3 -48.58 -29.34 -29.03
CA SER A 3 -48.10 -28.02 -29.44
C SER A 3 -48.28 -26.92 -28.38
N LYS A 4 -49.40 -26.93 -27.64
CA LYS A 4 -49.64 -25.98 -26.53
C LYS A 4 -48.66 -26.20 -25.36
N LEU A 5 -48.30 -27.47 -25.10
CA LEU A 5 -47.29 -27.81 -24.11
C LEU A 5 -45.89 -27.35 -24.55
N THR A 6 -45.57 -27.47 -25.84
CA THR A 6 -44.30 -26.99 -26.39
C THR A 6 -44.17 -25.46 -26.30
N TYR A 7 -45.23 -24.71 -26.62
CA TYR A 7 -45.23 -23.25 -26.48
C TYR A 7 -45.10 -22.79 -25.02
N MET A 8 -45.71 -23.51 -24.07
CA MET A 8 -45.56 -23.21 -22.65
C MET A 8 -44.12 -23.42 -22.17
N ILE A 9 -43.45 -24.48 -22.61
CA ILE A 9 -42.04 -24.76 -22.26
C ILE A 9 -41.10 -23.70 -22.85
N ILE A 10 -41.33 -23.30 -24.10
CA ILE A 10 -40.54 -22.23 -24.76
C ILE A 10 -40.73 -20.88 -24.06
N SER A 11 -41.97 -20.57 -23.65
CA SER A 11 -42.26 -19.35 -22.89
C SER A 11 -41.56 -19.32 -21.53
N VAL A 12 -41.47 -20.46 -20.84
CA VAL A 12 -40.79 -20.56 -19.53
C VAL A 12 -39.28 -20.46 -19.70
N LEU A 13 -38.70 -21.08 -20.73
CA LEU A 13 -37.27 -20.98 -21.05
C LEU A 13 -36.86 -19.55 -21.41
N ALA A 14 -37.70 -18.80 -22.15
CA ALA A 14 -37.44 -17.41 -22.50
C ALA A 14 -37.41 -16.48 -21.28
N VAL A 15 -38.32 -16.69 -20.32
CA VAL A 15 -38.36 -15.93 -19.06
C VAL A 15 -37.15 -16.28 -18.18
N PHE A 16 -36.73 -17.54 -18.15
CA PHE A 16 -35.51 -17.97 -17.44
C PHE A 16 -34.23 -17.37 -18.04
N SER A 17 -34.15 -17.20 -19.36
CA SER A 17 -32.98 -16.58 -20.00
C SER A 17 -32.82 -15.08 -19.70
N LEU A 18 -33.92 -14.38 -19.38
CA LEU A 18 -33.89 -12.95 -19.06
C LEU A 18 -33.63 -12.66 -17.57
N ALA A 19 -33.78 -13.66 -16.70
CA ALA A 19 -33.49 -13.54 -15.26
C ALA A 19 -32.03 -13.90 -14.88
N GLY A 20 -31.20 -14.28 -15.86
CA GLY A 20 -29.85 -14.79 -15.65
C GLY A 20 -28.73 -13.74 -15.54
N CYS A 21 -29.01 -12.46 -15.79
CA CYS A 21 -28.07 -11.36 -15.51
C CYS A 21 -28.40 -10.77 -14.14
N GLY A 22 -28.00 -11.48 -13.08
CA GLY A 22 -27.99 -10.95 -11.72
C GLY A 22 -26.59 -10.46 -11.39
N ASP A 23 -26.47 -9.15 -11.26
CA ASP A 23 -25.46 -8.30 -10.63
C ASP A 23 -23.98 -8.70 -10.72
N ASP A 24 -23.17 -7.73 -11.14
CA ASP A 24 -21.73 -7.85 -11.38
C ASP A 24 -20.97 -8.35 -10.13
N SER A 25 -20.85 -9.67 -10.01
CA SER A 25 -20.18 -10.44 -8.94
C SER A 25 -18.69 -10.12 -8.74
N THR A 26 -18.16 -9.11 -9.42
CA THR A 26 -16.73 -8.76 -9.46
C THR A 26 -16.49 -7.30 -9.10
N GLU A 27 -17.53 -6.49 -8.87
CA GLU A 27 -17.38 -5.10 -8.46
C GLU A 27 -16.71 -5.01 -7.09
N GLY A 28 -15.63 -4.23 -7.01
CA GLY A 28 -14.90 -3.99 -5.76
C GLY A 28 -13.94 -5.10 -5.31
N MET A 29 -13.75 -6.17 -6.09
CA MET A 29 -12.76 -7.21 -5.76
C MET A 29 -11.31 -6.77 -6.00
N THR A 30 -11.10 -5.69 -6.75
CA THR A 30 -9.78 -5.08 -6.98
C THR A 30 -9.65 -3.75 -6.26
N PHE A 31 -8.66 -3.63 -5.39
CA PHE A 31 -8.24 -2.38 -4.77
C PHE A 31 -6.86 -1.97 -5.31
N ILE A 32 -6.66 -0.67 -5.50
CA ILE A 32 -5.35 -0.10 -5.82
C ILE A 32 -4.68 0.23 -4.49
N THR A 33 -3.57 -0.44 -4.18
CA THR A 33 -2.76 -0.12 -3.01
C THR A 33 -1.74 0.95 -3.38
N TYR A 34 -1.70 2.02 -2.61
CA TYR A 34 -0.68 3.06 -2.72
C TYR A 34 0.39 2.76 -1.68
N TYR A 35 1.67 2.82 -2.08
CA TYR A 35 2.79 2.66 -1.17
C TYR A 35 3.32 4.05 -0.78
N PRO A 36 3.79 4.23 0.46
CA PRO A 36 4.42 5.47 0.87
C PRO A 36 5.79 5.61 0.20
N GLU A 37 6.14 6.84 -0.16
CA GLU A 37 7.47 7.24 -0.59
C GLU A 37 8.20 7.88 0.60
N LEU A 38 9.27 7.22 1.07
CA LEU A 38 10.11 7.70 2.17
C LEU A 38 11.40 8.30 1.60
N THR A 39 11.69 9.55 1.95
CA THR A 39 12.87 10.30 1.51
C THR A 39 13.68 10.76 2.71
N LEU A 40 15.00 10.59 2.66
CA LEU A 40 15.93 11.10 3.68
C LEU A 40 16.36 12.53 3.32
N GLU A 41 16.20 13.48 4.24
CA GLU A 41 16.39 14.91 3.95
C GLU A 41 17.86 15.29 3.69
N ASN A 42 18.82 14.64 4.36
CA ASN A 42 20.25 14.81 4.04
C ASN A 42 20.75 13.90 2.90
N SER A 43 19.85 13.28 2.13
CA SER A 43 20.22 12.51 0.94
C SER A 43 20.46 13.40 -0.29
N ALA A 44 20.63 14.72 -0.12
CA ALA A 44 21.01 15.62 -1.22
C ALA A 44 22.34 15.19 -1.90
N ASP A 45 23.23 14.51 -1.15
CA ASP A 45 24.47 13.91 -1.66
C ASP A 45 24.34 12.40 -1.95
N GLY A 46 23.15 11.82 -1.74
CA GLY A 46 22.85 10.40 -1.95
C GLY A 46 23.38 9.44 -0.86
N GLY A 47 23.91 9.97 0.24
CA GLY A 47 24.54 9.17 1.29
C GLY A 47 23.52 8.61 2.30
N THR A 48 23.53 7.28 2.51
CA THR A 48 22.81 6.61 3.61
C THR A 48 23.69 6.39 4.84
N THR A 49 24.91 6.91 4.84
CA THR A 49 25.92 6.69 5.87
C THR A 49 26.34 8.01 6.50
N LEU A 50 26.28 8.07 7.83
CA LEU A 50 26.74 9.21 8.63
C LEU A 50 28.01 8.81 9.39
N TYR A 51 28.97 9.73 9.45
CA TYR A 51 30.20 9.56 10.22
C TYR A 51 30.15 10.46 11.46
N CYS A 52 30.16 9.84 12.64
CA CYS A 52 30.12 10.56 13.91
C CYS A 52 31.36 10.23 14.76
N ALA A 53 31.91 11.24 15.44
CA ALA A 53 33.03 11.04 16.36
C ALA A 53 32.56 10.38 17.66
N LYS A 54 33.36 9.46 18.22
CA LYS A 54 33.10 8.86 19.52
C LYS A 54 32.98 9.94 20.61
N GLY A 55 31.94 9.84 21.43
CA GLY A 55 31.61 10.81 22.48
C GLY A 55 31.04 12.13 21.96
N GLY A 56 30.82 12.25 20.65
CA GLY A 56 30.12 13.37 20.04
C GLY A 56 28.59 13.20 20.10
N THR A 57 27.88 14.08 19.39
CA THR A 57 26.42 14.05 19.27
C THR A 57 26.02 13.43 17.93
N PHE A 58 25.09 12.48 17.97
CA PHE A 58 24.35 12.04 16.78
C PHE A 58 23.20 13.01 16.51
N THR A 59 23.13 13.55 15.31
CA THR A 59 22.03 14.40 14.84
C THR A 59 21.28 13.66 13.76
N ASP A 60 19.99 13.41 13.98
CA ASP A 60 19.12 12.81 12.97
C ASP A 60 19.03 13.75 11.74
N PRO A 61 19.37 13.27 10.53
CA PRO A 61 19.29 14.06 9.32
C PRO A 61 17.86 14.48 8.93
N GLY A 62 16.84 13.84 9.51
CA GLY A 62 15.45 14.03 9.14
C GLY A 62 15.04 13.21 7.91
N TYR A 63 13.73 13.08 7.75
CA TYR A 63 13.08 12.35 6.67
C TYR A 63 11.70 12.94 6.38
N THR A 64 11.17 12.64 5.21
CA THR A 64 9.80 12.94 4.79
C THR A 64 9.14 11.68 4.25
N ALA A 65 7.84 11.52 4.48
CA ALA A 65 7.06 10.40 3.96
C ALA A 65 5.77 10.90 3.30
N ILE A 66 5.57 10.53 2.04
CA ILE A 66 4.38 10.91 1.26
C ILE A 66 3.59 9.65 0.89
N LEU A 67 2.31 9.60 1.25
CA LEU A 67 1.40 8.54 0.85
C LEU A 67 0.24 9.13 0.06
N ASN A 68 0.13 8.73 -1.22
CA ASN A 68 -0.95 9.19 -2.09
C ASN A 68 -1.08 10.74 -2.16
N GLY A 69 0.05 11.44 -2.12
CA GLY A 69 0.11 12.91 -2.15
C GLY A 69 -0.14 13.60 -0.80
N GLU A 70 -0.43 12.85 0.26
CA GLU A 70 -0.55 13.36 1.62
C GLU A 70 0.75 13.16 2.41
N ASP A 71 1.11 14.15 3.22
CA ASP A 71 2.24 14.06 4.14
C ASP A 71 1.85 13.16 5.33
N VAL A 72 2.61 12.08 5.49
CA VAL A 72 2.47 11.08 6.56
C VAL A 72 3.77 10.93 7.34
N THR A 73 4.63 11.95 7.32
CA THR A 73 5.94 11.95 7.99
C THR A 73 5.81 11.67 9.49
N ASP A 74 4.72 12.12 10.12
CA ASP A 74 4.42 11.90 11.53
C ASP A 74 4.04 10.45 11.88
N GLN A 75 3.75 9.61 10.88
CA GLN A 75 3.42 8.20 11.04
C GLN A 75 4.65 7.28 10.93
N VAL A 76 5.80 7.81 10.56
CA VAL A 76 7.05 7.06 10.47
C VAL A 76 7.50 6.65 11.88
N GLN A 77 7.87 5.38 12.02
CA GLN A 77 8.48 4.86 13.24
C GLN A 77 9.98 4.68 13.00
N VAL A 78 10.78 5.18 13.94
CA VAL A 78 12.24 5.08 13.90
C VAL A 78 12.70 4.12 14.98
N ASP A 79 13.40 3.06 14.58
CA ASP A 79 14.12 2.16 15.45
C ASP A 79 15.63 2.46 15.39
N SER A 80 16.20 2.88 16.51
CA SER A 80 17.60 3.28 16.60
C SER A 80 18.22 2.82 17.92
N ASN A 81 19.40 2.21 17.81
CA ASN A 81 20.23 1.80 18.93
C ASN A 81 21.62 2.49 18.94
N VAL A 82 21.74 3.62 18.23
CA VAL A 82 23.00 4.35 18.08
C VAL A 82 23.57 4.68 19.45
N ASN A 83 24.82 4.26 19.69
CA ASN A 83 25.52 4.49 20.95
C ASN A 83 26.81 5.27 20.70
N MET A 84 26.82 6.54 21.09
CA MET A 84 27.95 7.43 20.86
C MET A 84 29.17 7.16 21.77
N ASP A 85 28.99 6.42 22.87
CA ASP A 85 30.09 6.05 23.78
C ASP A 85 30.92 4.87 23.28
N LYS A 86 30.42 4.16 22.26
CA LYS A 86 31.05 2.97 21.69
C LYS A 86 31.31 3.19 20.21
N SER A 87 32.57 3.03 19.79
CA SER A 87 32.90 3.02 18.38
C SER A 87 32.32 1.75 17.74
N GLY A 88 31.61 1.92 16.62
CA GLY A 88 30.96 0.82 15.92
C GLY A 88 30.16 1.32 14.73
N ILE A 89 29.60 0.38 13.99
CA ILE A 89 28.63 0.64 12.93
C ILE A 89 27.25 0.38 13.53
N TYR A 90 26.37 1.36 13.39
CA TYR A 90 24.99 1.31 13.88
C TYR A 90 24.06 1.51 12.69
N THR A 91 22.89 0.87 12.74
CA THR A 91 21.85 1.02 11.73
C THR A 91 20.65 1.68 12.38
N VAL A 92 20.08 2.66 11.68
CA VAL A 92 18.80 3.29 12.01
C VAL A 92 17.81 2.81 10.96
N ALA A 93 16.65 2.33 11.39
CA ALA A 93 15.61 1.76 10.54
C ALA A 93 14.26 2.42 10.77
#